data_AF-A0A9E3H0K6-F1
#
_entry.id   AF-A0A9E3H0K6-F1
#
_cell.length_a   1.000
_cell.length_b   1.000
_cell.length_c   1.000
_cell.angle_alpha   90.00
_cell.angle_beta   90.00
_cell.angle_gamma   90.00
#
_symmetry.space_group_name_H-M   'P 1'
#
loop_
_entity.id
_entity.type
_entity.pdbx_description
1 polymer ?
#
loop_
_entity_poly.entity_id
_entity_poly.type
_entity_poly.pdbx_seq_one_letter_code
_entity_poly.pdbx_strand_id
1 'polypeptide(L)'
;AERFALIAAHPAARTRRPAEPAPAPDNAVSENAAPENALSEDGTPAEPEPARRLRARPKKSLRLLPRGYGWLARMAPDLVPYGIELAYFLAQPEMAEFLATAPRLWNVLRPVCRMFGIMPPETLPLPPPRPARRATAARPDPVRMLRLSDAAAAREYGPQGFRPPLFGR
;
A
#
# COMPACT_ATOMS: atom_id res chain seq x y z
N ALA A 1 8.16 -37.15 -5.50
CA ALA A 1 7.40 -37.03 -4.24
C ALA A 1 8.25 -37.20 -2.96
N GLU A 2 9.58 -37.41 -3.05
CA GLU A 2 10.39 -37.84 -1.89
C GLU A 2 11.23 -36.74 -1.18
N ARG A 3 11.09 -35.46 -1.54
CA ARG A 3 11.96 -34.38 -1.00
C ARG A 3 11.44 -33.66 0.25
N PHE A 4 10.27 -34.03 0.78
CA PHE A 4 9.68 -33.36 1.97
C PHE A 4 9.82 -34.16 3.28
N ALA A 5 10.50 -35.31 3.28
CA ALA A 5 10.56 -36.20 4.45
C ALA A 5 11.60 -35.79 5.53
N LEU A 6 12.34 -34.68 5.37
CA LEU A 6 13.51 -34.37 6.21
C LEU A 6 13.30 -33.27 7.27
N ILE A 7 12.06 -32.92 7.62
CA ILE A 7 11.78 -31.92 8.68
C ILE A 7 11.13 -32.55 9.94
N ALA A 8 10.77 -33.84 9.91
CA ALA A 8 9.99 -34.49 10.98
C ALA A 8 10.82 -35.15 12.11
N ALA A 9 12.03 -34.68 12.41
CA ALA A 9 12.89 -35.27 13.44
C ALA A 9 13.39 -34.26 14.49
N HIS A 10 12.54 -33.32 14.92
CA HIS A 10 12.82 -32.51 16.11
C HIS A 10 12.08 -33.08 17.34
N PRO A 11 12.79 -33.68 18.32
CA PRO A 11 12.16 -34.27 19.51
C PRO A 11 11.73 -33.24 20.58
N ALA A 12 11.50 -31.96 20.21
CA ALA A 12 11.24 -30.89 21.18
C ALA A 12 9.74 -30.59 21.45
N ALA A 13 8.81 -31.33 20.86
CA ALA A 13 7.37 -31.00 20.88
C ALA A 13 6.50 -31.86 21.82
N ARG A 14 7.08 -32.49 22.85
CA ARG A 14 6.29 -33.20 23.87
C ARG A 14 6.24 -32.41 25.17
N THR A 15 5.07 -31.81 25.42
CA THR A 15 4.48 -31.31 26.69
C THR A 15 3.89 -29.89 26.58
N ARG A 16 3.05 -29.62 25.56
CA ARG A 16 2.03 -28.56 25.73
C ARG A 16 0.72 -29.21 26.17
N ARG A 17 0.42 -28.98 27.45
CA ARG A 17 -0.82 -29.26 28.16
C ARG A 17 -2.03 -28.78 27.32
N PRO A 18 -3.13 -29.55 27.23
CA PRO A 18 -4.35 -29.08 26.58
C PRO A 18 -4.83 -27.81 27.29
N ALA A 19 -4.83 -26.69 26.58
CA ALA A 19 -5.42 -25.46 27.06
C ALA A 19 -6.95 -25.62 27.02
N GLU A 20 -7.55 -25.50 28.19
CA GLU A 20 -8.99 -25.46 28.42
C GLU A 20 -9.64 -24.38 27.51
N PRO A 21 -10.71 -24.70 26.78
CA PRO A 21 -11.37 -23.76 25.88
C PRO A 21 -12.02 -22.63 26.69
N ALA A 22 -11.63 -21.38 26.38
CA ALA A 22 -12.25 -20.19 26.97
C ALA A 22 -13.75 -20.12 26.61
N PRO A 23 -14.61 -19.67 27.54
CA PRO A 23 -16.04 -19.52 27.29
C PRO A 23 -16.30 -18.47 26.19
N ALA A 24 -17.29 -18.76 25.35
CA ALA A 24 -17.72 -17.89 24.26
C ALA A 24 -18.21 -16.52 24.77
N PRO A 25 -17.89 -15.40 24.08
CA PRO A 25 -18.52 -14.13 24.36
C PRO A 25 -19.95 -14.13 23.81
N ASP A 26 -20.91 -14.15 24.73
CA ASP A 26 -22.30 -13.82 24.49
C ASP A 26 -22.45 -12.31 24.18
N ASN A 27 -23.26 -12.02 23.16
CA ASN A 27 -23.92 -10.75 22.88
C ASN A 27 -23.07 -9.55 22.41
N ALA A 28 -23.38 -9.05 21.22
CA ALA A 28 -24.20 -7.83 21.09
C ALA A 28 -24.43 -7.50 19.62
N VAL A 29 -25.65 -7.77 19.16
CA VAL A 29 -26.23 -7.17 17.96
C VAL A 29 -26.21 -5.65 18.15
N SER A 30 -25.51 -4.94 17.27
CA SER A 30 -25.55 -3.48 17.19
C SER A 30 -26.26 -3.10 15.89
N GLU A 31 -27.59 -3.21 15.93
CA GLU A 31 -28.47 -2.43 15.07
C GLU A 31 -28.48 -1.02 15.65
N ASN A 32 -27.77 -0.07 15.02
CA ASN A 32 -28.11 1.33 15.18
C ASN A 32 -27.57 2.22 14.07
N ALA A 33 -28.50 3.05 13.59
CA ALA A 33 -28.33 4.37 13.03
C ALA A 33 -27.72 4.51 11.63
N ALA A 34 -28.60 4.46 10.64
CA ALA A 34 -28.50 5.33 9.47
C ALA A 34 -28.57 6.81 9.90
N PRO A 35 -27.72 7.69 9.37
CA PRO A 35 -28.04 9.10 9.26
C PRO A 35 -28.49 9.41 7.84
N GLU A 36 -29.79 9.68 7.71
CA GLU A 36 -30.33 10.56 6.67
C GLU A 36 -29.67 11.92 6.83
N ASN A 37 -28.79 12.30 5.91
CA ASN A 37 -28.31 13.67 5.81
C ASN A 37 -28.89 14.31 4.55
N ALA A 38 -30.01 15.00 4.83
CA ALA A 38 -30.52 16.21 4.22
C ALA A 38 -29.69 16.80 3.07
N LEU A 39 -30.36 16.86 1.90
CA LEU A 39 -30.07 17.85 0.88
C LEU A 39 -30.17 19.26 1.49
N SER A 40 -29.09 20.03 1.41
CA SER A 40 -29.12 21.49 1.47
C SER A 40 -28.62 21.99 0.12
N GLU A 41 -29.57 22.27 -0.77
CA GLU A 41 -29.34 23.05 -1.97
C GLU A 41 -29.41 24.53 -1.57
N ASP A 42 -28.27 25.14 -1.25
CA ASP A 42 -28.19 26.59 -1.11
C ASP A 42 -27.09 27.11 -2.04
N GLY A 43 -27.54 27.67 -3.16
CA GLY A 43 -26.72 28.21 -4.23
C GLY A 43 -26.18 29.59 -3.86
N THR A 44 -25.08 29.62 -3.12
CA THR A 44 -24.28 30.85 -2.95
C THR A 44 -23.21 30.93 -4.05
N PRO A 45 -23.16 31.99 -4.88
CA PRO A 45 -22.09 32.21 -5.84
C PRO A 45 -20.76 32.42 -5.11
N ALA A 46 -19.87 31.43 -5.20
CA ALA A 46 -18.59 31.42 -4.52
C ALA A 46 -17.65 32.52 -5.05
N GLU A 47 -17.33 33.47 -4.17
CA GLU A 47 -16.22 34.41 -4.34
C GLU A 47 -14.91 33.62 -4.57
N PRO A 48 -14.03 34.05 -5.50
CA PRO A 48 -12.76 33.36 -5.75
C PRO A 48 -11.81 33.52 -4.55
N GLU A 49 -11.83 32.55 -3.64
CA GLU A 49 -10.90 32.49 -2.51
C GLU A 49 -9.44 32.57 -3.01
N PRO A 50 -8.61 33.46 -2.44
CA PRO A 50 -7.22 33.60 -2.84
C PRO A 50 -6.49 32.29 -2.59
N ALA A 51 -5.94 31.71 -3.66
CA ALA A 51 -5.22 30.45 -3.72
C ALA A 51 -4.47 30.12 -2.42
N ARG A 52 -5.15 29.43 -1.51
CA ARG A 52 -4.58 28.91 -0.27
C ARG A 52 -3.44 28.01 -0.68
N ARG A 53 -2.21 28.51 -0.51
CA ARG A 53 -0.96 27.77 -0.68
C ARG A 53 -1.10 26.51 0.18
N LEU A 54 -1.46 25.39 -0.47
CA LEU A 54 -1.51 24.08 0.13
C LEU A 54 -0.09 23.79 0.59
N ARG A 55 0.23 24.18 1.83
CA ARG A 55 1.48 23.83 2.49
C ARG A 55 1.57 22.32 2.37
N ALA A 56 2.59 21.85 1.65
CA ALA A 56 2.84 20.44 1.45
C ALA A 56 2.84 19.80 2.84
N ARG A 57 1.75 19.10 3.19
CA ARG A 57 1.66 18.39 4.45
C ARG A 57 2.89 17.47 4.49
N PRO A 58 3.74 17.53 5.54
CA PRO A 58 4.83 16.58 5.65
C PRO A 58 4.20 15.20 5.53
N LYS A 59 4.61 14.46 4.50
CA LYS A 59 4.13 13.09 4.28
C LYS A 59 4.52 12.34 5.54
N LYS A 60 3.56 12.15 6.46
CA LYS A 60 3.73 11.29 7.64
C LYS A 60 4.35 10.02 7.09
N SER A 61 5.56 9.71 7.53
CA SER A 61 6.23 8.48 7.16
C SER A 61 5.29 7.36 7.57
N LEU A 62 4.52 6.86 6.60
CA LEU A 62 3.73 5.66 6.78
C LEU A 62 4.73 4.65 7.29
N ARG A 63 4.58 4.21 8.55
CA ARG A 63 5.49 3.26 9.17
C ARG A 63 5.54 2.06 8.23
N LEU A 64 6.64 1.96 7.47
CA LEU A 64 6.77 0.99 6.41
C LEU A 64 6.82 -0.36 7.12
N LEU A 65 5.81 -1.21 6.86
CA LEU A 65 5.92 -2.60 7.29
C LEU A 65 7.17 -3.20 6.65
N PRO A 66 7.90 -4.07 7.37
CA PRO A 66 9.02 -4.78 6.81
C PRO A 66 8.62 -5.48 5.51
N ARG A 67 9.44 -5.33 4.46
CA ARG A 67 9.21 -5.97 3.15
C ARG A 67 10.10 -7.19 2.92
N GLY A 68 10.91 -7.57 3.91
CA GLY A 68 11.83 -8.70 3.83
C GLY A 68 11.10 -10.04 3.84
N TYR A 69 11.64 -11.05 3.18
CA TYR A 69 11.10 -12.41 3.25
C TYR A 69 11.20 -12.97 4.68
N GLY A 70 10.15 -13.61 5.18
CA GLY A 70 10.11 -14.21 6.52
C GLY A 70 10.08 -13.21 7.67
N TRP A 71 9.71 -11.96 7.43
CA TRP A 71 9.75 -10.93 8.47
C TRP A 71 8.80 -11.21 9.63
N LEU A 72 7.64 -11.85 9.38
CA LEU A 72 6.66 -12.15 10.42
C LEU A 72 7.17 -13.23 11.36
N ALA A 73 7.83 -14.26 10.83
CA ALA A 73 8.48 -15.30 11.63
C ALA A 73 9.58 -14.74 12.55
N ARG A 74 10.27 -13.67 12.13
CA ARG A 74 11.30 -13.01 12.94
C ARG A 74 10.73 -12.10 14.02
N MET A 75 9.62 -11.41 13.74
CA MET A 75 9.00 -10.48 14.70
C MET A 75 8.05 -11.16 15.68
N ALA A 76 7.38 -12.24 15.25
CA ALA A 76 6.36 -12.95 16.02
C ALA A 76 6.62 -14.46 15.93
N PRO A 77 7.61 -14.98 16.67
CA PRO A 77 7.97 -16.40 16.62
C PRO A 77 6.84 -17.33 17.05
N ASP A 78 5.92 -16.86 17.91
CA ASP A 78 4.73 -17.60 18.31
C ASP A 78 3.79 -17.93 17.13
N LEU A 79 3.92 -17.21 16.01
CA LEU A 79 3.12 -17.46 14.81
C LEU A 79 3.73 -18.51 13.87
N VAL A 80 4.97 -18.97 14.13
CA VAL A 80 5.66 -19.94 13.27
C VAL A 80 4.88 -21.25 13.07
N PRO A 81 4.23 -21.85 14.10
CA PRO A 81 3.44 -23.06 13.91
C PRO A 81 2.34 -22.91 12.86
N TYR A 82 1.64 -21.77 12.83
CA TYR A 82 0.62 -21.50 11.80
C TYR A 82 1.21 -21.41 10.40
N GLY A 83 2.46 -20.95 10.27
CA GLY A 83 3.18 -20.98 9.00
C GLY A 83 3.44 -22.40 8.53
N ILE A 84 3.77 -23.32 9.44
CA ILE A 84 3.97 -24.75 9.12
C ILE A 84 2.65 -25.39 8.70
N GLU A 85 1.55 -25.13 9.42
CA GLU A 85 0.21 -25.60 9.05
C GLU A 85 -0.20 -25.07 7.68
N LEU A 86 0.01 -23.78 7.41
CA LEU A 86 -0.24 -23.18 6.11
C LEU A 86 0.58 -23.86 5.00
N ALA A 87 1.86 -24.13 5.24
CA ALA A 87 2.71 -24.85 4.28
C ALA A 87 2.19 -26.28 4.03
N TYR A 88 1.73 -26.97 5.07
CA TYR A 88 1.11 -28.29 4.95
C TYR A 88 -0.18 -28.25 4.13
N PHE A 89 -1.07 -27.28 4.38
CA PHE A 89 -2.27 -27.09 3.58
C PHE A 89 -1.97 -26.81 2.11
N LEU A 90 -0.95 -25.98 1.84
CA LEU A 90 -0.53 -25.67 0.46
C LEU A 90 0.16 -26.84 -0.25
N ALA A 91 0.64 -27.84 0.49
CA ALA A 91 1.24 -29.04 -0.07
C ALA A 91 0.20 -30.10 -0.49
N GLN A 92 -1.06 -29.97 -0.06
CA GLN A 92 -2.13 -30.89 -0.43
C GLN A 92 -2.51 -30.72 -1.91
N PRO A 93 -2.63 -31.81 -2.68
CA PRO A 93 -2.97 -31.74 -4.11
C PRO A 93 -4.34 -31.09 -4.34
N GLU A 94 -5.31 -31.35 -3.46
CA GLU A 94 -6.66 -30.77 -3.54
C GLU A 94 -6.61 -29.25 -3.41
N MET A 95 -5.71 -28.73 -2.58
CA MET A 95 -5.50 -27.28 -2.42
C MET A 95 -4.84 -26.68 -3.67
N ALA A 96 -3.89 -27.39 -4.28
CA ALA A 96 -3.26 -26.94 -5.52
C ALA A 96 -4.26 -26.87 -6.68
N GLU A 97 -5.12 -27.88 -6.83
CA GLU A 97 -6.21 -27.89 -7.81
C GLU A 97 -7.20 -26.75 -7.57
N PHE A 98 -7.59 -26.52 -6.31
CA PHE A 98 -8.45 -25.40 -5.94
C PHE A 98 -7.81 -24.04 -6.32
N LEU A 99 -6.53 -23.85 -6.01
CA LEU A 99 -5.81 -22.63 -6.36
C LEU A 99 -5.63 -22.44 -7.88
N ALA A 100 -5.57 -23.54 -8.64
CA ALA A 100 -5.57 -23.47 -10.10
C ALA A 100 -6.91 -22.92 -10.64
N THR A 101 -8.04 -23.29 -10.04
CA THR A 101 -9.36 -22.73 -10.41
C THR A 101 -9.55 -21.28 -9.97
N ALA A 102 -8.89 -20.87 -8.88
CA ALA A 102 -9.04 -19.55 -8.26
C ALA A 102 -7.71 -18.76 -8.15
N PRO A 103 -7.10 -18.32 -9.27
CA PRO A 103 -5.81 -17.62 -9.26
C PRO A 103 -5.82 -16.28 -8.50
N ARG A 104 -7.01 -15.69 -8.30
CA ARG A 104 -7.15 -14.47 -7.47
C ARG A 104 -6.83 -14.73 -6.01
N LEU A 105 -7.24 -15.89 -5.48
CA LEU A 105 -6.95 -16.28 -4.10
C LEU A 105 -5.44 -16.44 -3.90
N TRP A 106 -4.76 -17.03 -4.88
CA TRP A 106 -3.32 -17.17 -4.86
C TRP A 106 -2.57 -15.84 -4.72
N ASN A 107 -3.07 -14.79 -5.38
CA ASN A 107 -2.48 -13.45 -5.27
C ASN A 107 -2.57 -12.86 -3.85
N VAL A 108 -3.56 -13.27 -3.06
CA VAL A 108 -3.73 -12.86 -1.66
C VAL A 108 -2.84 -13.70 -0.74
N LEU A 109 -2.73 -14.99 -0.99
CA LEU A 109 -1.91 -15.91 -0.18
C LEU A 109 -0.41 -15.69 -0.38
N ARG A 110 0.03 -15.32 -1.58
CA ARG A 110 1.45 -15.16 -1.88
C ARG A 110 2.18 -14.15 -0.97
N PRO A 111 1.63 -12.94 -0.69
CA PRO A 111 2.14 -12.07 0.36
C PRO A 111 2.24 -12.78 1.72
N VAL A 112 1.20 -13.49 2.14
CA VAL A 112 1.17 -14.22 3.42
C VAL A 112 2.29 -15.26 3.50
N CYS A 113 2.47 -16.08 2.47
CA CYS A 113 3.58 -17.03 2.40
C CYS A 113 4.94 -16.32 2.51
N ARG A 114 5.13 -15.18 1.84
CA ARG A 114 6.37 -14.39 1.96
C ARG A 114 6.56 -13.79 3.36
N MET A 115 5.49 -13.42 4.06
CA MET A 115 5.58 -12.94 5.45
C MET A 115 6.10 -14.04 6.38
N PHE A 116 5.59 -15.26 6.23
CA PHE A 116 6.04 -16.45 6.99
C PHE A 116 7.38 -17.03 6.52
N GLY A 117 7.83 -16.69 5.32
CA GLY A 117 9.05 -17.25 4.74
C GLY A 117 8.83 -18.63 4.10
N ILE A 118 7.59 -18.93 3.70
CA ILE A 118 7.19 -20.15 2.99
C ILE A 118 7.39 -19.93 1.50
N MET A 119 8.09 -20.86 0.83
CA MET A 119 8.30 -20.79 -0.60
C MET A 119 7.04 -21.28 -1.32
N PRO A 120 6.39 -20.44 -2.15
CA PRO A 120 5.25 -20.89 -2.93
C PRO A 120 5.64 -22.01 -3.92
N PRO A 121 4.78 -23.00 -4.16
CA PRO A 121 5.03 -23.99 -5.22
C PRO A 121 5.12 -23.31 -6.60
N GLU A 122 6.11 -23.70 -7.40
CA GLU A 122 6.41 -23.12 -8.72
C GLU A 122 5.34 -23.44 -9.77
N THR A 123 4.47 -24.41 -9.51
CA THR A 123 3.43 -24.88 -10.43
C THR A 123 2.31 -23.86 -10.64
N LEU A 124 2.22 -22.82 -9.81
CA LEU A 124 1.15 -21.84 -9.87
C LEU A 124 1.50 -20.69 -10.82
N PRO A 125 0.57 -20.30 -11.72
CA PRO A 125 0.83 -19.25 -12.71
C PRO A 125 1.19 -17.95 -12.00
N LEU A 126 2.30 -17.33 -12.44
CA LEU A 126 2.65 -15.99 -11.99
C LEU A 126 1.55 -15.02 -12.44
N PRO A 127 1.07 -14.11 -11.57
CA PRO A 127 0.17 -13.07 -12.02
C PRO A 127 0.84 -12.30 -13.15
N PRO A 128 0.09 -11.88 -14.18
CA PRO A 128 0.64 -11.06 -15.23
C PRO A 128 1.30 -9.83 -14.61
N PRO A 129 2.45 -9.38 -15.14
CA PRO A 129 3.12 -8.19 -14.64
C PRO A 129 2.10 -7.07 -14.60
N ARG A 130 1.91 -6.45 -13.42
CA ARG A 130 1.01 -5.30 -13.32
C ARG A 130 1.48 -4.29 -14.35
N PRO A 131 0.60 -3.79 -15.24
CA PRO A 131 1.01 -2.79 -16.21
C PRO A 131 1.70 -1.68 -15.43
N ALA A 132 2.90 -1.28 -15.88
CA ALA A 132 3.63 -0.19 -15.27
C ALA A 132 2.62 0.94 -15.12
N ARG A 133 2.29 1.28 -13.87
CA ARG A 133 1.26 2.29 -13.56
C ARG A 133 1.71 3.49 -14.34
N ARG A 134 1.01 3.83 -15.45
CA ARG A 134 1.44 4.87 -16.41
C ARG A 134 1.88 6.01 -15.53
N ALA A 135 3.20 6.26 -15.49
CA ALA A 135 3.77 7.27 -14.62
C ALA A 135 2.95 8.50 -14.97
N THR A 136 2.06 8.90 -14.05
CA THR A 136 1.01 9.87 -14.34
C THR A 136 1.76 11.04 -14.92
N ALA A 137 1.65 11.22 -16.25
CA ALA A 137 2.64 11.94 -17.04
C ALA A 137 2.92 13.22 -16.28
N ALA A 138 4.13 13.31 -15.71
CA ALA A 138 4.43 14.13 -14.54
C ALA A 138 3.67 15.44 -14.72
N ARG A 139 2.57 15.60 -13.97
CA ARG A 139 1.61 16.68 -14.20
C ARG A 139 2.50 17.93 -14.25
N PRO A 140 2.58 18.61 -15.41
CA PRO A 140 3.67 19.54 -15.68
C PRO A 140 3.72 20.49 -14.51
N ASP A 141 4.87 20.51 -13.84
CA ASP A 141 5.06 21.25 -12.60
C ASP A 141 4.58 22.68 -12.86
N PRO A 142 3.48 23.15 -12.22
CA PRO A 142 2.91 24.46 -12.51
C PRO A 142 3.93 25.57 -12.28
N VAL A 143 4.93 25.34 -11.42
CA VAL A 143 6.03 26.28 -11.18
C VAL A 143 6.94 26.42 -12.40
N ARG A 144 7.09 25.35 -13.19
CA ARG A 144 7.90 25.38 -14.42
C ARG A 144 7.21 26.17 -15.53
N MET A 145 5.87 26.18 -15.56
CA MET A 145 5.12 27.04 -16.50
C MET A 145 5.22 28.52 -16.13
N LEU A 146 5.08 28.87 -14.84
CA LEU A 146 5.21 30.27 -14.38
C LEU A 146 6.61 30.85 -14.67
N ARG A 147 7.68 30.07 -14.51
CA ARG A 147 9.05 30.53 -14.85
C ARG A 147 9.30 30.73 -16.35
N LEU A 148 8.57 30.03 -17.22
CA LEU A 148 8.65 30.26 -18.66
C LEU A 148 7.89 31.52 -19.08
N SER A 149 6.82 31.88 -18.35
CA SER A 149 6.08 33.12 -18.55
C SER A 149 6.89 34.36 -18.15
N ASP A 150 7.61 34.31 -17.03
CA ASP A 150 8.48 35.43 -16.59
C ASP A 150 9.68 35.66 -17.52
N ALA A 151 10.26 34.57 -18.05
CA ALA A 151 11.37 34.66 -19.01
C ALA A 151 10.93 35.18 -20.39
N ALA A 152 9.66 35.01 -20.77
CA ALA A 152 9.09 35.59 -21.97
C ALA A 152 8.81 37.10 -21.79
N ALA A 153 8.26 37.51 -20.63
CA ALA A 153 8.01 38.92 -20.34
C ALA A 153 9.30 39.77 -20.25
N ALA A 154 10.40 39.18 -19.77
CA ALA A 154 11.71 39.85 -19.72
C ALA A 154 12.34 40.12 -21.10
N ARG A 155 11.86 39.47 -22.17
CA ARG A 155 12.32 39.75 -23.55
C ARG A 155 11.56 40.88 -24.22
N GLU A 156 10.36 41.21 -23.75
CA GLU A 156 9.53 42.26 -24.32
C GLU A 156 9.89 43.65 -23.76
N TYR A 157 10.40 43.73 -22.53
CA TYR A 157 11.04 44.93 -21.99
C TYR A 157 12.54 44.97 -22.31
N GLY A 158 12.84 45.24 -23.58
CA GLY A 158 14.19 45.64 -23.97
C GLY A 158 14.66 46.91 -23.25
N PRO A 159 15.98 47.15 -23.14
CA PRO A 159 16.57 48.32 -22.47
C PRO A 159 16.38 49.59 -23.30
N GLN A 160 15.13 50.05 -23.44
CA GLN A 160 14.83 51.37 -24.01
C GLN A 160 15.11 52.43 -22.93
N GLY A 161 16.38 52.83 -22.86
CA GLY A 161 16.77 54.21 -22.61
C GLY A 161 16.26 54.89 -21.34
N PHE A 162 16.67 54.41 -20.17
CA PHE A 162 16.73 55.32 -19.02
C PHE A 162 17.93 56.26 -19.22
N ARG A 163 17.69 57.41 -19.86
CA ARG A 163 18.66 58.53 -19.90
C ARG A 163 18.49 59.35 -18.61
N PRO A 164 19.46 59.35 -17.69
CA PRO A 164 19.40 60.27 -16.56
C PRO A 164 19.49 61.72 -17.08
N PRO A 165 18.75 62.66 -16.46
CA PRO A 165 18.81 64.07 -16.85
C PRO A 165 20.21 64.64 -16.55
N LEU A 166 20.86 65.16 -17.59
CA LEU A 166 22.10 65.93 -17.45
C LEU A 166 21.73 67.30 -16.87
N PHE A 167 21.95 67.48 -15.57
CA PHE A 167 21.98 68.82 -14.97
C PHE A 167 23.35 69.44 -15.26
N GLY A 168 23.38 70.34 -16.24
CA GLY A 168 24.54 71.18 -16.55
C GLY A 168 24.65 72.40 -15.62
N ARG A 169 25.87 72.92 -15.49
CA ARG A 169 26.16 74.25 -14.97
C ARG A 169 27.29 74.88 -15.80
#